data_AF-A0A497IZL4-F1
#
_entry.id   AF-A0A497IZL4-F1
#
_cell.length_a   1.000
_cell.length_b   1.000
_cell.length_c   1.000
_cell.angle_alpha   90.00
_cell.angle_beta   90.00
_cell.angle_gamma   90.00
#
_symmetry.space_group_name_H-M   'P 1'
#
loop_
_entity.id
_entity.type
_entity.pdbx_description
1 polymer ?
#
loop_
_entity_poly.entity_id
_entity_poly.type
_entity_poly.pdbx_seq_one_letter_code
_entity_poly.pdbx_strand_id
1 'polypeptide(L)'
;MMHVVLPPSSEDLQVIRSLARIDVVVKKDLPEHPELPWRLKRGMEASIPAWLFQELEREGFVERKEPMDVRVVEIMIHKEQMTTRPLKMPEDTYSWLKTEIRRVN
;
A
#
# COMPACT_ATOMS: atom_id res chain seq x y z
N MET A 1 31.47 5.35 -13.83
CA MET A 1 30.42 4.59 -14.53
C MET A 1 29.10 5.30 -14.29
N MET A 2 28.48 5.87 -15.33
CA MET A 2 27.13 6.42 -15.21
C MET A 2 26.15 5.25 -15.26
N HIS A 3 25.38 5.04 -14.18
CA HIS A 3 24.23 4.14 -14.22
C HIS A 3 23.17 4.76 -15.12
N VAL A 4 23.09 4.28 -16.36
CA VAL A 4 21.97 4.60 -17.23
C VAL A 4 20.76 3.85 -16.67
N VAL A 5 19.92 4.56 -15.91
CA VAL A 5 18.62 4.05 -15.49
C VAL A 5 17.72 4.14 -16.72
N LEU A 6 17.55 3.02 -17.41
CA LEU A 6 16.58 2.92 -18.50
C LEU A 6 15.17 3.02 -17.91
N PRO A 7 14.25 3.76 -18.57
CA PRO A 7 12.86 3.80 -18.13
C PRO A 7 12.27 2.39 -18.14
N PRO A 8 11.37 2.06 -17.20
CA PRO A 8 10.80 0.72 -17.08
C PRO A 8 10.09 0.30 -18.37
N SER A 9 10.32 -0.94 -18.80
CA SER A 9 9.69 -1.51 -19.99
C SER A 9 8.17 -1.70 -19.78
N SER A 10 7.42 -1.94 -20.87
CA SER A 10 5.98 -2.19 -20.76
C SER A 10 5.64 -3.43 -19.92
N GLU A 11 6.53 -4.42 -19.83
CA GLU A 11 6.37 -5.58 -18.95
C GLU A 11 6.64 -5.20 -17.49
N ASP A 12 7.66 -4.38 -17.23
CA ASP A 12 7.93 -3.88 -15.87
C ASP A 12 6.75 -3.07 -15.33
N LEU A 13 6.13 -2.25 -16.19
CA LEU A 13 4.92 -1.49 -15.83
C LEU A 13 3.70 -2.39 -15.59
N GLN A 14 3.59 -3.53 -16.28
CA GLN A 14 2.56 -4.55 -16.00
C GLN A 14 2.77 -5.21 -14.64
N VAL A 15 4.01 -5.57 -14.31
CA VAL A 15 4.38 -6.10 -12.99
C VAL A 15 4.02 -5.10 -11.90
N ILE A 16 4.39 -3.83 -12.07
CA ILE A 16 4.06 -2.74 -11.12
C ILE A 16 2.55 -2.57 -10.95
N ARG A 17 1.76 -2.75 -12.01
CA ARG A 17 0.30 -2.70 -11.97
C ARG A 17 -0.33 -3.90 -11.26
N SER A 18 0.34 -5.06 -11.28
CA SER A 18 -0.08 -6.29 -10.60
C SER A 18 0.30 -6.33 -9.11
N LEU A 19 1.10 -5.37 -8.64
CA LEU A 19 1.48 -5.26 -7.23
C LEU A 19 0.26 -4.96 -6.36
N ALA A 20 0.33 -5.47 -5.13
CA ALA A 20 -0.68 -5.31 -4.10
C ALA A 20 -1.19 -3.86 -4.03
N ARG A 21 -2.51 -3.71 -3.98
CA ARG A 21 -3.15 -2.39 -3.92
C ARG A 21 -3.75 -2.15 -2.55
N ILE A 22 -3.76 -0.89 -2.14
CA ILE A 22 -4.23 -0.43 -0.84
C ILE A 22 -5.27 0.65 -1.08
N ASP A 23 -6.42 0.51 -0.43
CA ASP A 23 -7.46 1.53 -0.45
C ASP A 23 -7.15 2.61 0.59
N VAL A 24 -7.08 3.85 0.12
CA VAL A 24 -6.64 5.00 0.88
C VAL A 24 -7.61 6.17 0.77
N VAL A 25 -7.60 7.03 1.78
CA VAL A 25 -8.21 8.34 1.78
C VAL A 25 -7.12 9.39 1.61
N VAL A 26 -7.26 10.20 0.57
CA VAL A 26 -6.31 11.29 0.26
C VAL A 26 -6.50 12.44 1.25
N LYS A 27 -5.43 12.82 1.95
CA LYS A 27 -5.43 13.86 2.98
C LYS A 27 -4.98 15.22 2.48
N LYS A 28 -4.15 15.24 1.43
CA LYS A 28 -3.64 16.45 0.77
C LYS A 28 -3.73 16.27 -0.74
N ASP A 29 -3.92 17.35 -1.48
CA ASP A 29 -3.88 17.29 -2.94
C ASP A 29 -2.49 16.86 -3.39
N LEU A 30 -2.40 15.82 -4.21
CA LEU A 30 -1.14 15.42 -4.81
C LEU A 30 -0.85 16.25 -6.07
N PRO A 31 0.42 16.63 -6.30
CA PRO A 31 0.81 17.25 -7.56
C PRO A 31 0.58 16.29 -8.74
N GLU A 32 0.15 16.83 -9.88
CA GLU A 32 0.01 16.06 -11.10
C GLU A 32 1.41 15.60 -11.58
N HIS A 33 1.58 14.30 -11.83
CA HIS A 33 2.83 13.76 -12.38
C HIS A 33 2.54 13.09 -13.73
N PRO A 34 3.33 13.36 -14.79
CA PRO A 34 3.07 12.82 -16.12
C PRO A 34 3.06 11.28 -16.18
N GLU A 35 3.79 10.62 -15.29
CA GLU A 35 3.82 9.15 -15.18
C GLU A 35 2.70 8.55 -14.31
N LEU A 36 2.04 9.38 -13.49
CA LEU A 36 0.94 8.98 -12.62
C LEU A 36 -0.31 9.77 -13.02
N PRO A 37 -1.15 9.23 -13.92
CA PRO A 37 -2.31 9.95 -14.46
C PRO A 37 -3.45 10.15 -13.45
N TRP A 38 -3.20 9.92 -12.16
CA TRP A 38 -4.19 9.98 -11.10
C TRP A 38 -4.26 11.39 -10.53
N ARG A 39 -5.39 12.07 -10.74
CA ARG A 39 -5.74 13.29 -10.01
C ARG A 39 -6.28 12.91 -8.63
N LEU A 40 -5.36 12.72 -7.68
CA LEU A 40 -5.70 12.44 -6.29
C LEU A 40 -5.93 13.77 -5.54
N LYS A 41 -7.20 14.10 -5.31
CA LYS A 41 -7.61 15.29 -4.53
C LYS A 41 -7.93 14.91 -3.09
N ARG A 42 -7.74 15.85 -2.18
CA ARG A 42 -8.10 15.72 -0.77
C ARG A 42 -9.56 15.27 -0.61
N GLY A 43 -9.77 14.29 0.26
CA GLY A 43 -11.07 13.68 0.54
C GLY A 43 -11.47 12.56 -0.41
N MET A 44 -10.72 12.33 -1.50
CA MET A 44 -11.00 11.20 -2.40
C MET A 44 -10.57 9.87 -1.78
N GLU A 45 -11.36 8.85 -2.04
CA GLU A 45 -10.93 7.47 -1.85
C GLU A 45 -10.31 6.97 -3.15
N ALA A 46 -9.16 6.31 -3.04
CA ALA A 46 -8.48 5.74 -4.18
C ALA A 46 -7.81 4.42 -3.79
N SER A 47 -7.78 3.48 -4.73
CA SER A 47 -6.93 2.30 -4.61
C SER A 47 -5.59 2.62 -5.24
N ILE A 48 -4.49 2.58 -4.49
CA ILE A 48 -3.14 2.88 -4.99
C ILE A 48 -2.18 1.69 -4.78
N PRO A 49 -1.08 1.59 -5.53
CA PRO A 49 -0.09 0.54 -5.28
C PRO A 49 0.54 0.64 -3.88
N ALA A 50 0.77 -0.50 -3.24
CA ALA A 50 1.31 -0.58 -1.88
C ALA A 50 2.69 0.07 -1.72
N TRP A 51 3.53 0.02 -2.76
CA TRP A 51 4.85 0.67 -2.76
C TRP A 51 4.73 2.20 -2.70
N LEU A 52 3.73 2.77 -3.38
CA LEU A 52 3.50 4.22 -3.43
C LEU A 52 2.86 4.69 -2.13
N PHE A 53 1.98 3.88 -1.55
CA PHE A 53 1.36 4.15 -0.26
C PHE A 53 2.39 4.44 0.83
N GLN A 54 3.47 3.66 0.93
CA GLN A 54 4.49 3.85 1.99
C GLN A 54 5.13 5.25 1.95
N GLU A 55 5.46 5.73 0.76
CA GLU A 55 6.06 7.05 0.57
C GLU A 55 5.04 8.18 0.85
N LEU A 56 3.82 8.02 0.32
CA LEU A 56 2.75 9.03 0.49
C LEU A 56 2.23 9.11 1.92
N GLU A 57 2.14 7.99 2.64
CA GLU A 57 1.74 7.95 4.05
C GLU A 57 2.79 8.65 4.92
N ARG A 58 4.08 8.38 4.67
CA ARG A 58 5.20 9.03 5.40
C ARG A 58 5.16 10.54 5.29
N GLU A 59 4.77 11.07 4.13
CA GLU A 59 4.64 12.51 3.86
C GLU A 59 3.24 13.08 4.25
N GLY A 60 2.34 12.22 4.73
CA GLY A 60 1.00 12.58 5.18
C GLY A 60 0.05 13.00 4.05
N PHE A 61 0.27 12.51 2.83
CA PHE A 61 -0.62 12.74 1.69
C PHE A 61 -1.82 11.80 1.67
N VAL A 62 -1.68 10.59 2.23
CA VAL A 62 -2.72 9.56 2.24
C VAL A 62 -2.79 8.88 3.61
N GLU A 63 -3.95 8.32 3.93
CA GLU A 63 -4.16 7.42 5.07
C GLU A 63 -4.90 6.18 4.57
N ARG A 64 -4.71 5.01 5.19
CA ARG A 64 -5.54 3.85 4.87
C ARG A 64 -7.02 4.15 5.12
N LYS A 65 -7.87 3.66 4.21
CA LYS A 65 -9.32 3.72 4.38
C LYS A 65 -9.76 2.86 5.57
N GLU A 66 -9.24 1.64 5.65
CA GLU A 66 -9.43 0.76 6.79
C GLU A 66 -8.13 0.71 7.63
N PRO A 67 -8.15 1.22 8.87
CA PRO A 67 -6.98 1.18 9.71
C PRO A 67 -6.64 -0.28 10.04
N MET A 68 -5.39 -0.65 9.77
CA MET A 68 -4.83 -1.92 10.24
C MET A 68 -4.13 -1.65 11.57
N ASP A 69 -4.55 -2.36 12.62
CA ASP A 69 -3.91 -2.32 13.92
C ASP A 69 -3.60 -3.74 14.44
N VAL A 70 -2.90 -3.83 15.57
CA VAL A 70 -2.54 -5.12 16.18
C VAL A 70 -3.77 -5.97 16.48
N ARG A 71 -4.88 -5.37 16.92
CA ARG A 71 -6.11 -6.09 17.26
C ARG A 71 -6.76 -6.70 16.03
N VAL A 72 -6.72 -6.01 14.89
CA VAL A 72 -7.19 -6.55 13.61
C VAL A 72 -6.41 -7.82 13.24
N VAL A 73 -5.07 -7.79 13.40
CA VAL A 73 -4.23 -8.96 13.15
C VAL A 73 -4.50 -10.09 14.14
N GLU A 74 -4.64 -9.78 15.43
CA GLU A 74 -5.01 -10.77 16.46
C GLU A 74 -6.34 -11.46 16.15
N ILE A 75 -7.35 -10.70 15.74
CA ILE A 75 -8.65 -11.23 15.32
C ILE A 75 -8.49 -12.13 14.09
N MET A 76 -7.67 -11.74 13.12
CA MET A 76 -7.41 -12.56 11.93
C MET A 76 -6.70 -13.87 12.26
N ILE A 77 -5.68 -13.83 13.13
CA ILE A 77 -4.96 -15.02 13.61
C ILE A 77 -5.92 -15.95 14.37
N HIS A 78 -6.74 -15.39 15.24
CA HIS A 78 -7.73 -16.17 15.99
C HIS A 78 -8.74 -16.84 15.06
N LYS A 79 -9.22 -16.13 14.04
CA LYS A 79 -10.10 -16.71 13.01
C LYS A 79 -9.42 -17.81 12.23
N GLU A 80 -8.17 -17.63 11.80
CA GLU A 80 -7.37 -18.65 11.10
C GLU A 80 -7.30 -19.95 11.91
N GLN A 81 -7.10 -19.86 13.24
CA GLN A 81 -7.04 -21.02 14.14
C GLN A 81 -8.39 -21.77 14.25
N MET A 82 -9.50 -21.09 14.00
CA MET A 82 -10.85 -21.65 14.10
C MET A 82 -11.42 -22.13 12.76
N THR A 83 -10.78 -21.77 11.63
CA THR A 83 -11.27 -22.11 10.29
C THR A 83 -10.53 -23.30 9.69
N THR A 84 -11.24 -24.12 8.92
CA THR A 84 -10.66 -25.25 8.18
C THR A 84 -10.10 -24.85 6.81
N ARG A 85 -10.20 -23.57 6.44
CA ARG A 85 -9.72 -22.99 5.19
C ARG A 85 -8.87 -21.75 5.49
N PRO A 86 -7.83 -21.48 4.68
CA PRO A 86 -7.03 -20.27 4.84
C PRO A 86 -7.88 -19.00 4.77
N LEU A 87 -7.74 -18.13 5.76
CA LEU A 87 -8.35 -16.81 5.79
C LEU A 87 -7.68 -15.91 4.76
N LYS A 88 -8.50 -15.21 3.97
CA LYS A 88 -7.99 -14.20 3.05
C LYS A 88 -7.55 -12.97 3.84
N MET A 89 -6.24 -12.78 3.97
CA MET A 89 -5.64 -11.58 4.55
C MET A 89 -5.63 -10.44 3.52
N PRO A 90 -5.69 -9.18 3.96
CA PRO A 90 -5.38 -8.03 3.10
C PRO A 90 -3.97 -8.17 2.48
N GLU A 91 -3.82 -7.72 1.23
CA GLU A 91 -2.60 -7.95 0.44
C GLU A 91 -1.35 -7.26 1.01
N ASP A 92 -1.56 -6.25 1.85
CA ASP A 92 -0.53 -5.42 2.46
C ASP A 92 -0.26 -5.75 3.93
N THR A 93 -0.90 -6.78 4.50
CA THR A 93 -0.74 -7.20 5.89
C THR A 93 0.72 -7.50 6.23
N TYR A 94 1.45 -8.20 5.35
CA TYR A 94 2.87 -8.52 5.55
C TYR A 94 3.75 -7.26 5.57
N SER A 95 3.53 -6.35 4.62
CA SER A 95 4.26 -5.08 4.54
C SER A 95 4.03 -4.22 5.78
N TRP A 96 2.79 -4.19 6.28
CA TRP A 96 2.45 -3.49 7.51
C TRP A 96 3.15 -4.09 8.74
N LEU A 97 3.08 -5.42 8.92
CA LEU A 97 3.76 -6.12 10.02
C LEU A 97 5.25 -5.82 10.06
N LYS A 98 5.90 -5.84 8.89
CA LYS A 98 7.34 -5.54 8.76
C LYS A 98 7.66 -4.10 9.20
N THR A 99 6.80 -3.13 8.87
CA THR A 99 6.95 -1.74 9.30
C THR A 99 6.78 -1.61 10.82
N GLU A 100 5.78 -2.28 11.39
CA GLU A 100 5.51 -2.19 12.83
C GLU A 100 6.64 -2.82 13.67
N ILE A 101 7.17 -3.97 13.24
CA ILE A 101 8.35 -4.59 13.86
C ILE A 101 9.56 -3.65 13.83
N ARG A 102 9.73 -2.86 12.77
CA ARG A 102 10.84 -1.87 12.66
C ARG A 102 10.63 -0.62 13.52
N ARG A 103 9.40 -0.29 13.90
CA ARG A 103 9.13 0.85 14.80
C ARG A 103 9.41 0.54 16.26
N VAL A 104 9.28 -0.74 16.63
CA VAL A 104 9.48 -1.22 18.01
C VAL A 104 10.94 -1.57 18.30
N ASN A 105 11.74 -1.88 17.28
CA ASN A 105 13.20 -2.08 17.38
C ASN A 105 13.97 -0.79 17.13
#